data_AF-A0A2D5W678-F1
#
_entry.id   AF-A0A2D5W678-F1
#
_cell.length_a   1.000
_cell.length_b   1.000
_cell.length_c   1.000
_cell.angle_alpha   90.00
_cell.angle_beta   90.00
_cell.angle_gamma   90.00
#
_symmetry.space_group_name_H-M   'P 1'
#
loop_
_entity.id
_entity.type
_entity.pdbx_description
1 polymer ?
#
loop_
_entity_poly.entity_id
_entity_poly.type
_entity_poly.pdbx_seq_one_letter_code
_entity_poly.pdbx_strand_id
1 'polypeptide(L)'
;MSSPDRKPTPDELSAMAYVDAELAPQERAAFEARLAAEPPLAREVARLRSLSLLARQSAPSEPMDHEWARLEQDPIQKASLGLGAFLVLVSSGGLLGWALYAIAIDDKLETVPKVLLLASAAGFGLWFLAVLRGRLRTRSLDPYTVVKR
;
A
#
# COMPACT_ATOMS: atom_id res chain seq x y z
N MET A 1 31.09 19.24 -20.64
CA MET A 1 29.75 19.53 -21.20
C MET A 1 29.34 18.33 -22.04
N SER A 2 28.49 17.45 -21.52
CA SER A 2 27.99 16.28 -22.27
C SER A 2 26.84 16.71 -23.16
N SER A 3 26.93 16.42 -24.46
CA SER A 3 25.84 16.68 -25.42
C SER A 3 24.63 15.80 -25.10
N PRO A 4 23.40 16.35 -25.09
CA PRO A 4 22.19 15.60 -24.75
C PRO A 4 21.82 14.48 -25.74
N ASP A 5 22.47 14.38 -26.90
CA ASP A 5 22.19 13.38 -27.95
C ASP A 5 23.10 12.14 -27.93
N ARG A 6 24.02 12.01 -26.97
CA ARG A 6 24.89 10.81 -26.90
C ARG A 6 24.14 9.65 -26.25
N LYS A 7 24.06 8.51 -26.94
CA LYS A 7 23.59 7.25 -26.33
C LYS A 7 24.48 6.86 -25.15
N PRO A 8 23.91 6.45 -24.00
CA PRO A 8 24.69 5.99 -22.86
C PRO A 8 25.56 4.79 -23.23
N THR A 9 26.75 4.70 -22.66
CA THR A 9 27.60 3.52 -22.82
C THR A 9 27.05 2.35 -21.98
N PRO A 10 27.41 1.09 -22.30
CA PRO A 10 27.02 -0.06 -21.49
C PRO A 10 27.46 0.04 -20.02
N ASP A 11 28.62 0.66 -19.76
CA ASP A 11 29.10 0.90 -18.41
C ASP A 11 28.27 1.96 -17.67
N GLU A 12 27.82 3.02 -18.36
CA GLU A 12 26.91 4.02 -17.78
C GLU A 12 25.56 3.38 -17.42
N LEU A 13 25.02 2.53 -18.29
CA LEU A 13 23.78 1.79 -18.02
C LEU A 13 23.93 0.84 -16.82
N SER A 14 25.04 0.12 -16.76
CA SER A 14 25.33 -0.81 -15.64
C SER A 14 25.51 -0.05 -14.32
N ALA A 15 26.14 1.13 -14.36
CA ALA A 15 26.30 1.99 -13.19
C ALA A 15 24.95 2.55 -12.70
N MET A 16 24.06 2.95 -13.61
CA MET A 16 22.70 3.38 -13.27
C MET A 16 21.90 2.24 -12.62
N ALA A 17 21.85 1.07 -13.28
CA ALA A 17 21.17 -0.12 -12.75
C ALA A 17 21.73 -0.58 -11.40
N TYR A 18 23.04 -0.44 -11.18
CA TYR A 18 23.66 -0.73 -9.88
C TYR A 18 23.19 0.24 -8.77
N VAL A 19 23.06 1.53 -9.07
CA VAL A 19 22.61 2.54 -8.09
C VAL A 19 21.14 2.36 -7.74
N ASP A 20 20.30 1.99 -8.72
CA ASP A 20 18.87 1.72 -8.52
C ASP A 20 18.58 0.31 -7.98
N ALA A 21 19.63 -0.49 -7.74
CA ALA A 21 19.56 -1.87 -7.25
C ALA A 21 18.78 -2.84 -8.16
N GLU A 22 18.85 -2.62 -9.48
CA GLU A 22 18.16 -3.41 -10.51
C GLU A 22 19.02 -4.52 -11.12
N LEU A 23 20.32 -4.59 -10.81
CA LEU A 23 21.20 -5.66 -11.30
C LEU A 23 20.87 -7.02 -10.66
N ALA A 24 20.89 -8.07 -11.49
CA ALA A 24 20.77 -9.45 -10.99
C ALA A 24 21.96 -9.80 -10.07
N PRO A 25 21.82 -10.76 -9.13
CA PRO A 25 22.86 -11.04 -8.13
C PRO A 25 24.24 -11.36 -8.72
N GLN A 26 24.28 -12.11 -9.84
CA GLN A 26 25.53 -12.48 -10.51
C GLN A 26 26.18 -11.28 -11.22
N GLU A 27 25.38 -10.45 -11.90
CA GLU A 27 25.83 -9.24 -12.59
C GLU A 27 26.34 -8.20 -11.60
N ARG A 28 25.65 -8.07 -10.47
CA ARG A 28 26.05 -7.19 -9.38
C ARG A 28 27.42 -7.58 -8.81
N ALA A 29 27.65 -8.86 -8.53
CA ALA A 29 28.94 -9.33 -8.02
C ALA A 29 30.09 -9.05 -9.01
N ALA A 30 29.85 -9.27 -10.30
CA ALA A 30 30.82 -8.94 -11.35
C ALA A 30 31.08 -7.42 -11.45
N PHE A 31 30.02 -6.61 -11.31
CA PHE A 31 30.13 -5.15 -11.32
C PHE A 31 30.87 -4.62 -10.10
N GLU A 32 30.64 -5.18 -8.91
CA GLU A 32 31.34 -4.83 -7.66
C GLU A 32 32.84 -5.15 -7.75
N ALA A 33 33.22 -6.28 -8.38
CA ALA A 33 34.62 -6.61 -8.63
C ALA A 33 35.30 -5.58 -9.55
N ARG A 34 34.62 -5.12 -10.61
CA ARG A 34 35.10 -4.05 -11.49
C ARG A 34 35.21 -2.72 -10.75
N LEU A 35 34.24 -2.40 -9.89
CA LEU A 35 34.23 -1.18 -9.09
C LEU A 35 35.48 -1.06 -8.21
N ALA A 36 35.98 -2.18 -7.67
CA ALA A 36 37.20 -2.23 -6.87
C ALA A 36 38.48 -2.04 -7.70
N ALA A 37 38.47 -2.51 -8.96
CA ALA A 37 39.63 -2.46 -9.86
C ALA A 37 39.71 -1.17 -10.70
N GLU A 38 38.58 -0.51 -10.95
CA GLU A 38 38.45 0.63 -11.87
C GLU A 38 38.06 1.93 -11.11
N PRO A 39 39.05 2.75 -10.66
CA PRO A 39 38.79 4.05 -10.03
C PRO A 39 37.87 5.02 -10.81
N PRO A 40 37.87 5.10 -12.16
CA PRO A 40 36.91 5.94 -12.87
C PRO A 40 35.46 5.47 -12.71
N LEU A 41 35.21 4.15 -12.70
CA LEU A 41 33.86 3.60 -12.52
C LEU A 41 33.32 3.87 -11.11
N ALA A 42 34.18 3.75 -10.09
CA ALA A 42 33.84 4.09 -8.71
C ALA A 42 33.43 5.57 -8.55
N ARG A 43 34.15 6.49 -9.22
CA ARG A 43 33.80 7.92 -9.22
C ARG A 43 32.45 8.18 -9.89
N GLU A 44 32.14 7.48 -10.97
CA GLU A 44 30.87 7.63 -11.68
C GLU A 44 29.69 7.12 -10.84
N VAL A 45 29.83 5.96 -10.19
CA VAL A 45 28.82 5.44 -9.26
C VAL A 45 28.62 6.39 -8.08
N ALA A 46 29.70 6.96 -7.52
CA ALA A 46 29.60 7.95 -6.46
C ALA A 46 28.85 9.22 -6.90
N ARG A 47 29.09 9.68 -8.14
CA ARG A 47 28.38 10.81 -8.76
C ARG A 47 26.88 10.51 -8.97
N LEU A 48 26.54 9.32 -9.46
CA LEU A 48 25.14 8.91 -9.63
C LEU A 48 24.42 8.77 -8.28
N ARG A 49 25.09 8.24 -7.25
CA ARG A 49 24.54 8.17 -5.89
C ARG A 49 24.29 9.55 -5.29
N SER A 50 25.22 10.49 -5.46
CA SER A 50 25.02 11.85 -4.95
C SER A 50 23.88 12.57 -5.69
N LEU A 51 23.76 12.37 -7.00
CA LEU A 51 22.62 12.87 -7.78
C LEU A 51 21.29 12.28 -7.30
N SER A 52 21.22 10.97 -7.06
CA SER A 52 20.03 10.29 -6.55
C SER A 52 19.63 10.82 -5.17
N LEU A 53 20.61 11.05 -4.28
CA LEU A 53 20.36 11.65 -2.97
C LEU A 53 19.83 13.09 -3.08
N LEU A 54 20.44 13.91 -3.94
CA LEU A 54 19.97 15.27 -4.20
C LEU A 54 18.55 15.28 -4.77
N ALA A 55 18.28 14.42 -5.75
CA ALA A 55 16.95 14.30 -6.36
C ALA A 55 15.88 13.94 -5.33
N ARG A 56 16.18 13.02 -4.40
CA ARG A 56 15.28 12.64 -3.30
C ARG A 56 15.06 13.79 -2.31
N GLN A 57 16.07 14.61 -2.05
CA GLN A 57 15.98 15.75 -1.14
C GLN A 57 15.30 16.97 -1.78
N SER A 58 15.41 17.12 -3.11
CA SER A 58 14.84 18.23 -3.86
C SER A 58 13.47 17.94 -4.43
N ALA A 59 12.99 16.69 -4.33
CA ALA A 59 11.66 16.31 -4.77
C ALA A 59 10.63 17.17 -4.01
N PRO A 60 9.90 18.08 -4.69
CA PRO A 60 8.85 18.83 -4.04
C PRO A 60 7.77 17.84 -3.58
N SER A 61 7.11 18.15 -2.46
CA SER A 61 5.90 17.47 -2.05
C SER A 61 4.89 17.48 -3.20
N GLU A 62 4.26 16.33 -3.48
CA GLU A 62 3.34 16.25 -4.60
C GLU A 62 2.14 17.17 -4.31
N PRO A 63 1.58 17.88 -5.32
CA PRO A 63 0.42 18.76 -5.11
C PRO A 63 -0.74 18.04 -4.41
N MET A 64 -0.86 16.75 -4.65
CA MET A 64 -1.84 15.88 -4.03
C MET A 64 -1.65 15.80 -2.51
N ASP A 65 -0.40 15.71 -2.01
CA ASP A 65 -0.09 15.59 -0.57
C ASP A 65 -0.65 16.78 0.22
N HIS A 66 -0.61 17.97 -0.37
CA HIS A 66 -1.18 19.18 0.24
C HIS A 66 -2.71 19.14 0.32
N GLU A 67 -3.39 18.64 -0.72
CA GLU A 67 -4.84 18.46 -0.70
C GLU A 67 -5.26 17.38 0.31
N TRP A 68 -4.52 16.27 0.41
CA TRP A 68 -4.75 15.25 1.43
C TRP A 68 -4.60 15.83 2.84
N ALA A 69 -3.55 16.60 3.10
CA ALA A 69 -3.35 17.25 4.40
C ALA A 69 -4.47 18.25 4.73
N ARG A 70 -4.98 18.96 3.72
CA ARG A 70 -6.13 19.87 3.88
C ARG A 70 -7.42 19.11 4.22
N LEU A 71 -7.71 18.03 3.49
CA LEU A 71 -8.88 17.18 3.75
C LEU A 71 -8.80 16.49 5.11
N GLU A 72 -7.60 16.10 5.54
CA GLU A 72 -7.38 15.54 6.87
C GLU A 72 -7.64 16.57 7.98
N GLN A 73 -7.61 17.87 7.70
CA GLN A 73 -7.93 18.91 8.67
C GLN A 73 -9.39 19.38 8.60
N ASP A 74 -10.12 19.04 7.54
CA ASP A 74 -11.51 19.47 7.33
C ASP A 74 -12.48 18.73 8.27
N PRO A 75 -13.13 19.42 9.23
CA PRO A 75 -14.07 18.80 10.15
C PRO A 75 -15.34 18.29 9.46
N ILE A 76 -15.76 18.92 8.36
CA ILE A 76 -16.95 18.50 7.61
C ILE A 76 -16.65 17.17 6.90
N GLN A 77 -15.48 17.05 6.29
CA GLN A 77 -15.04 15.81 5.64
C GLN A 77 -14.91 14.65 6.65
N LYS A 78 -14.32 14.92 7.82
CA LYS A 78 -14.23 13.91 8.90
C LYS A 78 -15.61 13.50 9.40
N ALA A 79 -16.49 14.46 9.61
CA ALA A 79 -17.86 14.19 10.07
C ALA A 79 -18.65 13.42 9.01
N SER A 80 -18.56 13.78 7.73
CA SER A 80 -19.30 13.11 6.65
C SER A 80 -18.84 11.67 6.46
N LEU A 81 -17.53 11.41 6.48
CA LEU A 81 -16.97 10.06 6.39
C LEU A 81 -17.32 9.22 7.61
N GLY A 82 -17.18 9.78 8.82
CA GLY A 82 -17.49 9.06 10.06
C GLY A 82 -18.98 8.76 10.21
N LEU A 83 -19.83 9.76 10.00
CA LEU A 83 -21.29 9.64 10.08
C LEU A 83 -21.80 8.72 8.95
N GLY A 84 -21.33 8.92 7.73
CA GLY A 84 -21.69 8.07 6.58
C GLY A 84 -21.33 6.60 6.83
N ALA A 85 -20.11 6.32 7.29
CA ALA A 85 -19.70 4.97 7.65
C ALA A 85 -20.57 4.39 8.77
N PHE A 86 -20.88 5.18 9.80
CA PHE A 86 -21.75 4.75 10.90
C PHE A 86 -23.16 4.39 10.40
N LEU A 87 -23.79 5.25 9.61
CA LEU A 87 -25.13 5.00 9.04
C LEU A 87 -25.14 3.75 8.15
N VAL A 88 -24.13 3.58 7.31
CA VAL A 88 -24.00 2.39 6.46
C VAL A 88 -23.85 1.13 7.32
N LEU A 89 -23.01 1.16 8.36
CA LEU A 89 -22.81 0.02 9.26
C LEU A 89 -24.10 -0.34 10.03
N VAL A 90 -24.78 0.65 10.59
CA VAL A 90 -26.03 0.45 11.34
C VAL A 90 -27.13 -0.08 10.42
N SER A 91 -27.31 0.53 9.25
CA SER A 91 -28.32 0.10 8.28
C SER A 91 -28.04 -1.32 7.78
N SER A 92 -26.80 -1.59 7.35
CA SER A 92 -26.41 -2.93 6.84
C SER A 92 -26.55 -4.00 7.92
N GLY A 93 -26.09 -3.72 9.14
CA GLY A 93 -26.21 -4.63 10.28
C GLY A 93 -27.67 -4.87 10.67
N GLY A 94 -28.50 -3.82 10.68
CA GLY A 94 -29.93 -3.91 10.96
C GLY A 94 -30.67 -4.73 9.91
N LEU A 95 -30.43 -4.48 8.63
CA LEU A 95 -31.02 -5.24 7.52
C LEU A 95 -30.61 -6.71 7.55
N LEU A 96 -29.32 -6.98 7.81
CA LEU A 96 -28.83 -8.35 7.94
C LEU A 96 -29.48 -9.06 9.14
N GLY A 97 -29.53 -8.40 10.30
CA GLY A 97 -30.18 -8.94 11.50
C GLY A 97 -31.66 -9.22 11.28
N TRP A 98 -32.37 -8.29 10.64
CA TRP A 98 -33.77 -8.47 10.27
C TRP A 98 -33.99 -9.63 9.29
N ALA A 99 -33.13 -9.76 8.27
CA ALA A 99 -33.21 -10.88 7.32
C ALA A 99 -32.98 -12.23 8.01
N LEU A 100 -32.00 -12.32 8.91
CA LEU A 100 -31.73 -13.53 9.69
C LEU A 100 -32.90 -13.85 10.63
N TYR A 101 -33.48 -12.83 11.27
CA TYR A 101 -34.67 -12.98 12.09
C TYR A 101 -35.85 -13.51 11.26
N ALA A 102 -36.13 -12.90 10.11
CA ALA A 102 -37.20 -13.30 9.21
C ALA A 102 -37.05 -14.76 8.75
N ILE A 103 -35.82 -15.18 8.39
CA ILE A 103 -35.52 -16.57 8.05
C ILE A 103 -35.73 -17.49 9.26
N ALA A 104 -35.33 -17.07 10.46
CA ALA A 104 -35.47 -17.88 11.66
C ALA A 104 -36.94 -18.18 12.00
N ILE A 105 -37.82 -17.18 11.88
CA ILE A 105 -39.25 -17.31 12.22
C ILE A 105 -40.12 -17.83 11.07
N ASP A 106 -39.61 -17.93 9.84
CA ASP A 106 -40.42 -18.34 8.69
C ASP A 106 -40.81 -19.82 8.76
N ASP A 107 -42.09 -20.12 8.96
CA ASP A 107 -42.62 -21.48 9.04
C ASP A 107 -42.75 -22.14 7.67
N LYS A 108 -42.65 -21.38 6.57
CA LYS A 108 -42.75 -21.92 5.20
C LYS A 108 -41.45 -22.52 4.70
N LEU A 109 -40.32 -22.14 5.30
CA LEU A 109 -39.01 -22.63 4.89
C LEU A 109 -38.74 -24.01 5.50
N GLU A 110 -38.33 -24.96 4.67
CA GLU A 110 -37.89 -26.27 5.15
C GLU A 110 -36.71 -26.12 6.13
N THR A 111 -36.64 -27.03 7.12
CA THR A 111 -35.66 -26.92 8.21
C THR A 111 -34.22 -26.99 7.72
N VAL A 112 -33.92 -27.82 6.72
CA VAL A 112 -32.57 -28.01 6.18
C VAL A 112 -32.00 -26.72 5.55
N PRO A 113 -32.65 -26.08 4.56
CA PRO A 113 -32.15 -24.83 3.99
C PRO A 113 -32.09 -23.70 5.03
N LYS A 114 -33.03 -23.65 5.99
CA LYS A 114 -32.99 -22.67 7.09
C LYS A 114 -31.70 -22.81 7.92
N VAL A 115 -31.37 -24.04 8.34
CA VAL A 115 -30.15 -24.31 9.12
C VAL A 115 -28.90 -23.98 8.31
N LEU A 116 -28.84 -24.35 7.03
CA LEU A 116 -27.69 -24.06 6.17
C LEU A 116 -27.46 -22.55 5.97
N LEU A 117 -28.53 -21.77 5.78
CA LEU A 117 -28.45 -20.31 5.65
C LEU A 117 -27.95 -19.66 6.94
N LEU A 118 -28.52 -20.05 8.09
CA LEU A 118 -28.10 -19.51 9.39
C LEU A 118 -26.66 -19.92 9.74
N ALA A 119 -26.28 -21.16 9.47
CA ALA A 119 -24.90 -21.63 9.68
C ALA A 119 -23.91 -20.90 8.78
N SER A 120 -24.27 -20.64 7.51
CA SER A 120 -23.45 -19.86 6.58
C SER A 120 -23.27 -18.43 7.07
N ALA A 121 -24.36 -17.77 7.50
CA ALA A 121 -24.30 -16.43 8.06
C ALA A 121 -23.43 -16.36 9.32
N ALA A 122 -23.57 -17.33 10.22
CA ALA A 122 -22.73 -17.44 11.42
C ALA A 122 -21.25 -17.65 11.07
N GLY A 123 -20.95 -18.52 10.10
CA GLY A 123 -19.60 -18.76 9.60
C GLY A 123 -18.96 -17.50 9.01
N PHE A 124 -19.67 -16.77 8.16
CA PHE A 124 -19.21 -15.48 7.64
C PHE A 124 -19.02 -14.44 8.75
N GLY A 125 -19.92 -14.39 9.74
CA GLY A 125 -19.79 -13.51 10.90
C GLY A 125 -18.51 -13.78 11.70
N LEU A 126 -18.24 -15.06 11.98
CA LEU A 126 -17.01 -15.47 12.69
C LEU A 126 -15.75 -15.13 11.88
N TRP A 127 -15.76 -15.42 10.58
CA TRP A 127 -14.63 -15.09 9.70
C TRP A 127 -14.39 -13.57 9.62
N PHE A 128 -15.45 -12.78 9.46
CA PHE A 128 -15.38 -11.32 9.47
C PHE A 128 -14.80 -10.80 10.80
N LEU A 129 -15.25 -11.33 11.94
CA LEU A 129 -14.72 -10.95 13.24
C LEU A 129 -13.23 -11.32 13.40
N ALA A 130 -12.81 -12.47 12.87
CA ALA A 130 -11.41 -12.87 12.89
C ALA A 130 -10.54 -11.90 12.07
N VAL A 131 -10.99 -11.54 10.86
CA VAL A 131 -10.31 -10.58 9.99
C VAL A 131 -10.29 -9.18 10.64
N LEU A 132 -11.43 -8.73 11.17
CA LEU A 132 -11.55 -7.43 11.83
C LEU A 132 -10.61 -7.35 13.04
N ARG A 133 -10.59 -8.38 13.88
CA ARG A 133 -9.67 -8.47 15.03
C ARG A 133 -8.21 -8.45 14.58
N GLY A 134 -7.87 -9.18 13.51
CA GLY A 134 -6.55 -9.15 12.89
C GLY A 134 -6.17 -7.73 12.45
N ARG A 135 -7.05 -7.06 11.70
CA ARG A 135 -6.83 -5.71 11.18
C ARG A 135 -6.69 -4.68 12.28
N LEU A 136 -7.51 -4.76 13.34
CA LEU A 136 -7.40 -3.86 14.49
C LEU A 136 -6.07 -4.05 15.23
N ARG A 137 -5.59 -5.29 15.36
CA ARG A 137 -4.31 -5.59 16.02
C ARG A 137 -3.11 -5.13 15.22
N THR A 138 -3.14 -5.25 13.89
CA THR A 138 -2.03 -4.84 13.02
C THR A 138 -2.07 -3.38 12.61
N ARG A 139 -3.11 -2.63 12.99
CA ARG A 139 -3.27 -1.21 12.62
C ARG A 139 -2.07 -0.35 13.05
N SER A 140 -1.48 -0.62 14.21
CA SER A 140 -0.29 0.10 14.70
C SER A 140 1.01 -0.25 13.96
N LEU A 141 1.01 -1.36 13.20
CA LEU A 141 2.15 -1.82 12.41
C LEU A 141 2.02 -1.41 10.93
N ASP A 142 0.98 -0.67 10.56
CA ASP A 142 0.71 -0.31 9.18
C ASP A 142 1.78 0.69 8.66
N PRO A 143 2.68 0.29 7.73
CA PRO A 143 3.81 1.10 7.30
C PRO A 143 3.37 2.43 6.67
N TYR A 144 2.15 2.46 6.12
CA TYR A 144 1.60 3.63 5.45
C TYR A 144 1.15 4.74 6.42
N THR A 145 1.14 4.48 7.73
CA THR A 145 0.82 5.49 8.75
C THR A 145 2.02 6.35 9.16
N VAL A 146 3.25 5.91 8.85
CA VAL A 146 4.49 6.51 9.35
C VAL A 146 5.30 7.23 8.26
N VAL A 147 4.98 7.01 6.98
CA VAL A 147 5.65 7.71 5.88
C VAL A 147 5.06 9.12 5.74
N LYS A 148 5.63 10.08 6.45
CA LYS A 148 5.57 11.49 6.04
C LYS A 148 6.45 11.63 4.80
N ARG A 149 5.85 11.85 3.63
CA ARG A 149 6.58 12.34 2.45
C ARG A 149 6.68 13.84 2.52
#